data_AF-A0A520ULH3-F1
#
_entry.id   AF-A0A520ULH3-F1
#
_cell.length_a   1.000
_cell.length_b   1.000
_cell.length_c   1.000
_cell.angle_alpha   90.00
_cell.angle_beta   90.00
_cell.angle_gamma   90.00
#
_symmetry.space_group_name_H-M   'P 1'
#
loop_
_entity.id
_entity.type
_entity.pdbx_description
1 polymer ?
#
loop_
_entity_poly.entity_id
_entity_poly.type
_entity_poly.pdbx_seq_one_letter_code
_entity_poly.pdbx_strand_id
1 'polypeptide(L)'
;MNTKALMIISAIFLAINGFGFTFFPNEIAGLLINTDNYILILILQILGALYLGFSILNWTSKSSLIGGIYNKPILMGNLLHFFTASMTLIKLNQGFQDNQLIFSYTIIYSLFTLSFGYVFFTNPSLK
;
A
#
# COMPACT_ATOMS: atom_id res chain seq x y z
N MET A 1 -17.69 8.83 4.13
CA MET A 1 -16.78 7.76 4.62
C MET A 1 -15.90 8.32 5.73
N ASN A 2 -15.53 7.53 6.73
CA ASN A 2 -14.57 7.96 7.76
C ASN A 2 -13.15 7.90 7.19
N THR A 3 -12.70 8.98 6.55
CA THR A 3 -11.36 9.06 5.92
C THR A 3 -10.25 8.87 6.95
N LYS A 4 -10.45 9.30 8.20
CA LYS A 4 -9.49 9.07 9.30
C LYS A 4 -9.20 7.58 9.52
N ALA A 5 -10.23 6.74 9.52
CA ALA A 5 -10.04 5.30 9.66
C ALA A 5 -9.26 4.71 8.48
N LEU A 6 -9.62 5.09 7.24
CA LEU A 6 -8.89 4.65 6.04
C LEU A 6 -7.40 5.03 6.10
N MET A 7 -7.10 6.26 6.51
CA MET A 7 -5.72 6.74 6.63
C MET A 7 -4.94 5.99 7.72
N ILE A 8 -5.56 5.70 8.87
CA ILE A 8 -4.92 4.91 9.94
C ILE A 8 -4.63 3.48 9.46
N ILE A 9 -5.63 2.80 8.89
CA ILE A 9 -5.50 1.40 8.48
C ILE A 9 -4.45 1.26 7.37
N SER A 10 -4.48 2.15 6.38
CA SER A 10 -3.46 2.17 5.31
C SER A 10 -2.06 2.51 5.85
N ALA A 11 -1.95 3.46 6.79
CA ALA A 11 -0.67 3.77 7.42
C ALA A 11 -0.07 2.56 8.13
N ILE A 12 -0.87 1.85 8.93
CA ILE A 12 -0.43 0.64 9.66
C ILE A 12 -0.03 -0.46 8.67
N PHE A 13 -0.85 -0.70 7.64
CA PHE A 13 -0.56 -1.70 6.61
C PHE A 13 0.77 -1.42 5.90
N LEU A 14 1.00 -0.17 5.49
CA LEU A 14 2.25 0.24 4.85
C LEU A 14 3.44 0.22 5.83
N ALA A 15 3.22 0.55 7.11
CA ALA A 15 4.26 0.46 8.13
C ALA A 15 4.74 -0.97 8.31
N ILE A 16 3.82 -1.94 8.43
CA ILE A 16 4.16 -3.35 8.62
C ILE A 16 5.02 -3.86 7.44
N ASN A 17 4.60 -3.58 6.20
CA ASN A 17 5.36 -3.95 5.02
C ASN A 17 6.70 -3.19 4.93
N GLY A 18 6.70 -1.90 5.26
CA GLY A 18 7.90 -1.06 5.27
C GLY A 18 8.95 -1.55 6.25
N PHE A 19 8.57 -1.79 7.50
CA PHE A 19 9.46 -2.38 8.51
C PHE A 19 9.94 -3.76 8.10
N GLY A 20 9.05 -4.60 7.56
CA GLY A 20 9.40 -5.91 7.02
C GLY A 20 10.52 -5.84 5.99
N PHE A 21 10.33 -5.04 4.93
CA PHE A 21 11.30 -4.93 3.84
C PHE A 21 12.59 -4.19 4.21
N THR A 22 12.55 -3.26 5.15
CA THR A 22 13.75 -2.53 5.58
C THR A 22 14.62 -3.35 6.54
N PHE A 23 14.00 -4.00 7.53
CA PHE A 23 14.73 -4.67 8.62
C PHE A 23 14.90 -6.18 8.44
N PHE A 24 14.06 -6.82 7.62
CA PHE A 24 14.12 -8.27 7.33
C PHE A 24 14.21 -8.57 5.82
N PRO A 25 15.06 -7.86 5.03
CA PRO A 25 15.09 -8.05 3.58
C PRO A 25 15.67 -9.41 3.16
N ASN A 26 16.59 -9.97 3.94
CA ASN A 26 17.26 -11.23 3.61
C ASN A 26 16.30 -12.41 3.80
N GLU A 27 15.55 -12.40 4.90
CA GLU A 27 14.54 -13.40 5.22
C GLU A 27 13.45 -13.40 4.14
N ILE A 28 12.99 -12.21 3.74
CA ILE A 28 11.97 -12.06 2.69
C ILE A 28 12.52 -12.48 1.33
N ALA A 29 13.76 -12.12 0.97
CA ALA A 29 14.39 -12.58 -0.26
C ALA A 29 14.56 -14.10 -0.29
N GLY A 30 14.95 -14.71 0.84
CA GLY A 30 15.08 -16.16 0.99
C GLY A 30 13.75 -16.89 0.76
N LEU A 31 12.64 -16.34 1.28
CA LEU A 31 11.29 -16.87 1.03
C LEU A 31 10.85 -16.77 -0.44
N LEU A 32 11.35 -15.76 -1.18
CA LEU A 32 10.92 -15.50 -2.56
C LEU A 32 11.71 -16.28 -3.61
N ILE A 33 13.04 -16.35 -3.48
CA ILE A 33 13.93 -16.88 -4.53
C ILE A 33 14.98 -17.87 -4.02
N ASN A 34 14.97 -18.21 -2.72
CA ASN A 34 15.87 -19.18 -2.08
C ASN A 34 17.36 -19.00 -2.45
N THR A 35 17.80 -17.75 -2.66
CA THR A 35 19.15 -17.37 -3.08
C THR A 35 19.54 -15.99 -2.53
N ASP A 36 20.82 -15.80 -2.23
CA ASP A 36 21.36 -14.53 -1.73
C ASP A 36 21.60 -13.54 -2.89
N ASN A 37 20.52 -12.87 -3.32
CA ASN A 37 20.59 -11.84 -4.34
C ASN A 37 20.68 -10.44 -3.70
N TYR A 38 21.90 -9.91 -3.61
CA TYR A 38 22.18 -8.58 -3.04
C TYR A 38 21.42 -7.43 -3.73
N ILE A 39 21.15 -7.56 -5.04
CA ILE A 39 20.38 -6.54 -5.78
C ILE A 39 18.91 -6.57 -5.34
N LEU A 40 18.33 -7.77 -5.18
CA LEU A 40 16.96 -7.91 -4.68
C LEU A 40 16.84 -7.37 -3.24
N ILE A 41 17.79 -7.70 -2.37
CA ILE A 41 17.83 -7.21 -0.98
C ILE A 41 17.84 -5.68 -0.94
N LEU A 42 18.69 -5.05 -1.76
CA LEU A 42 18.73 -3.58 -1.88
C LEU A 42 17.39 -3.01 -2.38
N ILE A 43 16.78 -3.62 -3.40
CA ILE A 43 15.48 -3.20 -3.93
C ILE A 43 14.40 -3.30 -2.85
N LEU A 44 14.36 -4.39 -2.07
CA LEU A 44 13.43 -4.55 -0.95
C LEU A 44 13.62 -3.43 0.07
N GLN A 45 14.84 -3.12 0.49
CA GLN A 45 15.08 -2.05 1.46
C GLN A 45 14.62 -0.66 0.96
N ILE A 46 14.87 -0.34 -0.32
CA ILE A 46 14.42 0.91 -0.93
C ILE A 46 12.88 0.95 -1.00
N LEU A 47 12.23 -0.16 -1.38
CA LEU A 47 10.77 -0.28 -1.36
C LEU A 47 10.21 -0.15 0.06
N GLY A 48 10.89 -0.70 1.06
CA GLY A 48 10.55 -0.56 2.46
C GLY A 48 10.58 0.89 2.92
N ALA A 49 11.63 1.63 2.56
CA ALA A 49 11.73 3.07 2.83
C ALA A 49 10.61 3.87 2.15
N LEU A 50 10.24 3.52 0.91
CA LEU A 50 9.11 4.13 0.20
C LEU A 50 7.77 3.86 0.92
N TYR A 51 7.54 2.64 1.40
CA TYR A 51 6.33 2.29 2.15
C TYR A 51 6.26 3.00 3.51
N LEU A 52 7.38 3.13 4.21
CA LEU A 52 7.46 3.93 5.44
C LEU A 52 7.17 5.42 5.15
N GLY A 53 7.64 5.93 4.02
CA GLY A 53 7.33 7.29 3.55
C GLY A 53 5.83 7.52 3.35
N PHE A 54 5.14 6.62 2.65
CA PHE A 54 3.68 6.71 2.50
C PHE A 54 2.95 6.48 3.83
N SER A 55 3.44 5.57 4.67
CA SER A 55 2.87 5.30 5.98
C SER A 55 2.83 6.56 6.85
N ILE A 56 3.95 7.30 6.95
CA ILE A 56 4.01 8.51 7.77
C ILE A 56 3.16 9.64 7.18
N LEU A 57 3.08 9.76 5.84
CA LEU A 57 2.17 10.71 5.19
C LEU A 57 0.71 10.39 5.54
N ASN A 58 0.32 9.12 5.53
CA ASN A 58 -1.04 8.72 5.88
C ASN A 58 -1.33 8.93 7.37
N TRP A 59 -0.35 8.61 8.23
CA TRP A 59 -0.50 8.80 9.67
C TRP A 59 -0.62 10.27 10.05
N THR A 60 0.19 11.15 9.47
CA THR A 60 0.20 12.58 9.80
C THR A 60 -1.03 13.30 9.24
N SER A 61 -1.54 12.88 8.08
CA SER A 61 -2.75 13.45 7.47
C SER A 61 -4.06 12.81 7.96
N LYS A 62 -4.05 11.81 8.84
CA LYS A 62 -5.27 11.09 9.27
C LYS A 62 -6.38 11.98 9.84
N SER A 63 -6.05 13.14 10.41
CA SER A 63 -7.02 14.09 10.98
C SER A 63 -7.39 15.24 10.04
N SER A 64 -6.80 15.32 8.85
CA SER A 64 -7.10 16.39 7.90
C SER A 64 -8.35 16.09 7.08
N LEU A 65 -8.95 17.14 6.50
CA LEU A 65 -10.05 17.00 5.55
C LEU A 65 -9.50 16.41 4.24
N ILE A 66 -10.06 15.28 3.78
CA ILE A 66 -9.59 14.56 2.59
C ILE A 66 -10.75 14.38 1.62
N GLY A 67 -10.53 14.73 0.36
CA GLY A 67 -11.51 14.63 -0.72
C GLY A 67 -11.73 15.97 -1.42
N GLY A 68 -12.41 15.95 -2.57
CA GLY A 68 -12.60 17.18 -3.37
C GLY A 68 -11.25 17.78 -3.78
N ILE A 69 -10.97 19.03 -3.36
CA ILE A 69 -9.66 19.70 -3.55
C ILE A 69 -8.72 19.52 -2.34
N TYR A 70 -9.21 19.04 -1.20
CA TYR A 70 -8.46 18.96 0.05
C TYR A 70 -7.61 17.70 0.12
N ASN A 71 -6.31 17.87 0.41
CA ASN A 71 -5.32 16.78 0.45
C ASN A 71 -5.32 15.90 -0.82
N LYS A 72 -5.69 16.48 -1.96
CA LYS A 72 -5.75 15.81 -3.27
C LYS A 72 -4.44 15.09 -3.62
N PRO A 73 -3.24 15.67 -3.42
CA PRO A 73 -1.99 14.99 -3.77
C PRO A 73 -1.78 13.70 -2.98
N ILE A 74 -2.05 13.70 -1.67
CA ILE A 74 -1.90 12.51 -0.80
C ILE A 74 -2.91 11.43 -1.21
N LEU A 75 -4.16 11.84 -1.48
CA LEU A 75 -5.21 10.95 -1.96
C LEU A 75 -4.84 10.30 -3.30
N MET A 76 -4.34 11.09 -4.26
CA MET A 76 -3.90 10.60 -5.57
C MET A 76 -2.70 9.68 -5.45
N GLY A 77 -1.72 10.01 -4.61
CA GLY A 77 -0.57 9.14 -4.36
C GLY A 77 -1.00 7.77 -3.86
N ASN A 78 -1.86 7.72 -2.83
CA ASN A 78 -2.39 6.46 -2.31
C ASN A 78 -3.19 5.69 -3.36
N LEU A 79 -4.08 6.38 -4.08
CA LEU A 79 -4.89 5.74 -5.12
C LEU A 79 -4.01 5.13 -6.20
N LEU A 80 -3.01 5.87 -6.71
CA LEU A 80 -2.08 5.37 -7.72
C LEU A 80 -1.27 4.17 -7.21
N HIS A 81 -0.75 4.24 -5.99
CA HIS A 81 -0.01 3.14 -5.38
C HIS A 81 -0.87 1.87 -5.28
N PHE A 82 -2.04 1.95 -4.63
CA PHE A 82 -2.89 0.79 -4.42
C PHE A 82 -3.47 0.26 -5.74
N PHE A 83 -3.88 1.14 -6.67
CA PHE A 83 -4.44 0.74 -7.96
C PHE A 83 -3.42 -0.01 -8.83
N THR A 84 -2.22 0.55 -9.01
CA THR A 84 -1.19 -0.07 -9.85
C THR A 84 -0.71 -1.41 -9.28
N ALA A 85 -0.55 -1.49 -7.95
CA ALA A 85 -0.21 -2.74 -7.27
C ALA A 85 -1.34 -3.77 -7.35
N SER A 86 -2.60 -3.38 -7.15
CA SER A 86 -3.78 -4.25 -7.31
C SER A 86 -3.86 -4.85 -8.71
N MET A 87 -3.69 -4.02 -9.76
CA MET A 87 -3.70 -4.51 -11.15
C MET A 87 -2.58 -5.53 -11.43
N THR A 88 -1.39 -5.29 -10.87
CA THR A 88 -0.26 -6.22 -11.00
C THR A 88 -0.55 -7.55 -10.31
N LEU A 89 -1.11 -7.50 -9.10
CA LEU A 89 -1.46 -8.69 -8.30
C LEU A 89 -2.59 -9.51 -8.95
N ILE A 90 -3.62 -8.85 -9.50
CA ILE A 90 -4.70 -9.52 -10.24
C ILE A 90 -4.14 -10.25 -11.45
N LYS A 91 -3.24 -9.60 -12.21
CA LYS A 91 -2.59 -10.23 -13.37
C LYS A 91 -1.75 -11.44 -12.95
N LEU A 92 -1.04 -11.37 -11.82
CA LEU A 92 -0.20 -12.46 -11.32
C LEU A 92 -1.04 -13.67 -10.87
N ASN A 93 -2.17 -13.45 -10.21
CA ASN A 93 -3.08 -14.52 -9.76
C ASN A 93 -3.61 -15.39 -10.91
N GLN A 94 -3.65 -14.88 -12.15
CA GLN A 94 -4.06 -15.68 -13.31
C GLN A 94 -3.07 -16.81 -13.62
N GLY A 95 -1.79 -16.64 -13.29
CA GLY A 95 -0.73 -17.63 -13.50
C GLY A 95 -0.32 -18.44 -12.26
N PHE A 96 -0.71 -17.99 -11.06
CA PHE A 96 -0.31 -18.59 -9.77
C PHE A 96 -1.52 -18.75 -8.83
N GLN A 97 -2.50 -19.55 -9.26
CA GLN A 97 -3.81 -19.66 -8.60
C GLN A 97 -3.74 -20.23 -7.16
N ASP A 98 -2.71 -21.00 -6.83
CA ASP A 98 -2.62 -21.71 -5.54
C ASP A 98 -1.84 -20.97 -4.44
N ASN A 99 -1.35 -19.76 -4.70
CA ASN A 99 -0.60 -19.01 -3.69
C ASN A 99 -1.52 -18.15 -2.80
N GLN A 100 -1.87 -18.69 -1.63
CA GLN A 100 -2.75 -18.05 -0.64
C GLN A 100 -2.27 -16.66 -0.20
N LEU A 101 -0.95 -16.42 -0.14
CA LEU A 101 -0.41 -15.11 0.21
C LEU A 101 -0.72 -14.08 -0.88
N ILE A 102 -0.44 -14.40 -2.15
CA ILE A 102 -0.71 -13.49 -3.27
C ILE A 102 -2.20 -13.16 -3.32
N PHE A 103 -3.07 -14.16 -3.19
CA PHE A 103 -4.52 -13.95 -3.14
C PHE A 103 -4.97 -13.02 -2.02
N SER A 104 -4.43 -13.21 -0.81
CA SER A 104 -4.73 -12.35 0.35
C SER A 104 -4.30 -10.90 0.11
N TYR A 105 -3.09 -10.69 -0.42
CA TYR A 105 -2.60 -9.36 -0.80
C TYR A 105 -3.45 -8.72 -1.89
N THR A 106 -3.88 -9.48 -2.91
CA THR A 106 -4.78 -8.99 -3.97
C THR A 106 -6.07 -8.42 -3.39
N ILE A 107 -6.70 -9.12 -2.44
CA ILE A 107 -7.93 -8.65 -1.79
C ILE A 107 -7.67 -7.34 -1.05
N ILE A 108 -6.64 -7.29 -0.20
CA ILE A 108 -6.32 -6.10 0.60
C ILE A 108 -6.04 -4.89 -0.28
N TYR A 109 -5.18 -5.04 -1.30
CA TYR A 109 -4.85 -3.96 -2.23
C TYR A 109 -6.06 -3.49 -3.06
N SER A 110 -6.94 -4.41 -3.45
CA SER A 110 -8.16 -4.08 -4.19
C SER A 110 -9.16 -3.32 -3.30
N LEU A 111 -9.30 -3.68 -2.03
CA LEU A 111 -10.13 -2.95 -1.07
C LEU A 111 -9.64 -1.52 -0.84
N PHE A 112 -8.32 -1.32 -0.70
CA PHE A 112 -7.76 0.03 -0.62
C PHE A 112 -7.97 0.82 -1.91
N THR A 113 -7.77 0.20 -3.07
CA THR A 113 -8.04 0.82 -4.38
C THR A 113 -9.47 1.35 -4.47
N LEU A 114 -10.46 0.51 -4.16
CA LEU A 114 -11.86 0.90 -4.19
C LEU A 114 -12.16 2.00 -3.16
N SER A 115 -11.60 1.91 -1.96
CA SER A 115 -11.81 2.89 -0.89
C SER A 115 -11.23 4.27 -1.23
N PHE A 116 -9.99 4.33 -1.70
CA PHE A 116 -9.37 5.59 -2.14
C PHE A 116 -10.00 6.12 -3.43
N GLY A 117 -10.42 5.24 -4.34
CA GLY A 117 -11.14 5.61 -5.56
C GLY A 117 -12.48 6.25 -5.23
N TYR A 118 -13.23 5.69 -4.28
CA TYR A 118 -14.46 6.29 -3.79
C TYR A 118 -14.21 7.69 -3.21
N VAL A 119 -13.20 7.85 -2.33
CA VAL A 119 -12.86 9.16 -1.74
C VAL A 119 -12.45 10.18 -2.80
N PHE A 120 -11.76 9.74 -3.85
CA PHE A 120 -11.34 10.59 -4.96
C PHE A 120 -12.51 11.24 -5.71
N PHE A 121 -13.61 10.52 -5.89
CA PHE A 121 -14.82 11.02 -6.56
C PHE A 121 -15.81 11.70 -5.62
N THR A 122 -15.68 11.54 -4.30
CA THR A 122 -16.55 12.20 -3.33
C THR A 122 -16.00 13.54 -2.85
N ASN A 123 -16.87 14.54 -2.74
CA ASN A 123 -16.55 15.78 -2.05
C ASN A 123 -16.76 15.60 -0.54
N PRO A 124 -15.85 16.10 0.31
CA PRO A 124 -16.01 16.03 1.74
C PRO A 124 -17.16 16.95 2.16
N SER A 125 -18.05 16.46 3.02
CA SER A 125 -19.02 17.32 3.69
C SER A 125 -18.27 18.22 4.67
N LEU A 126 -18.39 19.53 4.51
CA LEU A 126 -17.97 20.49 5.53
C LEU A 126 -18.83 20.21 6.78
N LYS A 127 -18.21 19.64 7.82
CA LYS A 127 -18.78 19.52 9.16
C LYS A 127 -18.01 20.45 10.07
#